data_AF-D8EY20-F1
#
_entry.id   AF-D8EY20-F1
#
_cell.length_a   1.000
_cell.length_b   1.000
_cell.length_c   1.000
_cell.angle_alpha   90.00
_cell.angle_beta   90.00
_cell.angle_gamma   90.00
#
_symmetry.space_group_name_H-M   'P 1'
#
loop_
_entity.id
_entity.type
_entity.pdbx_description
1 polymer ?
#
loop_
_entity_poly.entity_id
_entity_poly.type
_entity_poly.pdbx_seq_one_letter_code
_entity_poly.pdbx_strand_id
1 'polypeptide(L)' 'MEIQFITDAQGRRTAAVIPFDEWQRTEKAKNVLEHVYLAGLIDERRDSQSTGILDELLDAEGLCRADLES' A
#
# COMPACT_ATOMS: atom_id res chain seq x y z
N MET A 1 7.31 -5.96 -25.55
CA MET A 1 6.79 -6.82 -24.45
C MET A 1 5.30 -6.90 -24.66
N GLU A 2 4.76 -8.10 -24.81
CA GLU A 2 3.33 -8.29 -25.10
C GLU A 2 2.63 -8.76 -23.82
N ILE A 3 1.85 -7.87 -23.21
CA ILE A 3 0.99 -8.20 -22.08
C ILE A 3 -0.25 -8.87 -22.67
N GLN A 4 -0.53 -10.10 -22.24
CA GLN A 4 -1.75 -10.80 -22.66
C GLN A 4 -2.86 -10.56 -21.64
N PHE A 5 -4.08 -10.44 -22.11
CA PHE A 5 -5.24 -10.26 -21.24
C PHE A 5 -6.17 -11.47 -21.35
N ILE A 6 -6.61 -11.97 -20.20
CA ILE A 6 -7.70 -12.93 -20.11
C ILE A 6 -8.99 -12.13 -20.10
N THR A 7 -9.94 -12.52 -20.95
CA THR A 7 -11.25 -11.86 -21.05
C THR A 7 -12.36 -12.82 -20.65
N ASP A 8 -13.43 -12.30 -20.05
CA ASP A 8 -14.65 -13.06 -19.80
C ASP A 8 -15.49 -13.21 -21.08
N ALA A 9 -16.60 -13.94 -21.00
CA ALA A 9 -17.51 -14.16 -22.12
C ALA A 9 -18.14 -12.87 -22.70
N GLN A 10 -18.03 -11.75 -21.98
CA GLN A 10 -18.54 -10.43 -22.38
C GLN A 10 -17.41 -9.55 -22.97
N GLY A 11 -16.19 -10.09 -23.09
CA GLY A 11 -15.01 -9.37 -23.58
C GLY A 11 -14.35 -8.46 -22.54
N ARG A 12 -14.76 -8.52 -21.26
CA ARG A 12 -14.14 -7.71 -20.20
C ARG A 12 -12.86 -8.35 -19.75
N ARG A 13 -11.79 -7.56 -19.63
CA ARG A 13 -10.48 -8.02 -19.14
C ARG A 13 -10.57 -8.34 -17.66
N THR A 14 -10.30 -9.58 -17.29
CA THR A 14 -10.38 -10.06 -15.90
C THR A 14 -9.01 -10.31 -15.28
N ALA A 15 -8.01 -10.60 -16.11
CA ALA A 15 -6.63 -10.76 -15.66
C ALA A 15 -5.64 -10.37 -16.74
N ALA A 16 -4.40 -10.12 -16.34
CA ALA A 16 -3.26 -9.91 -17.22
C ALA A 16 -2.20 -10.99 -16.96
N VAL A 17 -1.64 -11.54 -18.03
CA VAL A 17 -0.49 -12.44 -17.98
C VAL A 17 0.73 -11.61 -18.33
N ILE A 18 1.65 -11.49 -17.38
CA ILE A 18 2.89 -10.72 -17.50
C ILE A 18 4.09 -11.60 -17.17
N PRO A 19 5.26 -11.34 -17.79
CA PRO A 19 6.49 -12.00 -17.38
C PRO A 19 6.79 -11.76 -15.90
N PHE A 20 7.29 -12.79 -15.21
CA PHE A 20 7.58 -12.71 -13.78
C PHE A 20 8.54 -11.55 -13.45
N ASP A 21 9.59 -11.37 -14.24
CA ASP A 21 10.57 -10.29 -14.04
C ASP A 21 9.96 -8.89 -14.19
N GLU A 22 8.89 -8.75 -14.98
CA GLU A 22 8.17 -7.50 -15.09
C GLU A 22 7.32 -7.26 -13.85
N TRP A 23 6.53 -8.26 -13.44
CA TRP A 23 5.76 -8.20 -12.21
C TRP A 23 6.63 -7.85 -11.00
N GLN A 24 7.78 -8.51 -10.85
CA GLN A 24 8.69 -8.27 -9.74
C GLN A 24 9.26 -6.84 -9.75
N ARG A 25 9.58 -6.30 -10.94
CA ARG A 25 10.03 -4.91 -11.07
C ARG A 25 8.92 -3.92 -10.69
N THR A 26 7.68 -4.19 -11.12
CA THR A 26 6.52 -3.37 -10.76
C THR A 26 6.26 -3.39 -9.25
N GLU A 27 6.28 -4.56 -8.61
CA GLU A 27 6.10 -4.66 -7.16
C GLU A 27 7.20 -3.91 -6.39
N LYS A 28 8.46 -4.01 -6.83
CA LYS A 28 9.56 -3.25 -6.23
C LYS A 28 9.37 -1.74 -6.39
N ALA A 29 8.94 -1.28 -7.57
CA ALA A 29 8.66 0.13 -7.80
C ALA A 29 7.49 0.63 -6.94
N LYS A 30 6.41 -0.16 -6.84
CA LYS A 30 5.25 0.13 -5.98
C LYS A 30 5.69 0.32 -4.52
N ASN A 31 6.52 -0.58 -3.99
CA ASN A 31 7.02 -0.48 -2.63
C ASN A 31 7.77 0.85 -2.40
N VAL A 32 8.66 1.25 -3.32
CA VAL A 32 9.35 2.54 -3.21
C VAL A 32 8.37 3.72 -3.26
N LEU A 33 7.40 3.69 -4.18
CA LEU A 33 6.40 4.75 -4.31
C LEU A 33 5.52 4.86 -3.07
N GLU A 34 5.17 3.74 -2.42
CA GLU A 34 4.45 3.72 -1.16
C GLU A 34 5.25 4.42 -0.04
N HIS A 35 6.55 4.14 0.07
CA HIS A 35 7.41 4.83 1.04
C HIS A 35 7.51 6.33 0.76
N VAL A 36 7.65 6.74 -0.51
CA VAL A 36 7.68 8.16 -0.90
C VAL A 36 6.36 8.84 -0.59
N TYR A 37 5.24 8.18 -0.88
CA TYR A 37 3.90 8.69 -0.57
C TYR A 37 3.70 8.86 0.94
N LEU A 38 4.05 7.84 1.73
CA LEU A 38 3.95 7.90 3.19
C LEU A 38 4.85 8.99 3.77
N ALA A 39 6.07 9.14 3.26
CA ALA A 39 6.98 10.22 3.67
C ALA A 39 6.36 11.60 3.41
N GLY A 40 5.79 11.82 2.22
CA GLY A 40 5.07 13.06 1.90
C GLY A 40 3.88 13.31 2.82
N LEU A 41 3.07 12.28 3.10
CA LEU A 41 1.91 12.40 3.99
C LEU A 41 2.32 12.71 5.43
N ILE A 42 3.42 12.15 5.92
CA ILE A 42 4.00 12.47 7.23
C ILE A 42 4.46 13.94 7.24
N ASP A 43 5.17 14.36 6.20
CA ASP A 43 5.67 15.74 6.08
C ASP A 43 4.53 16.76 6.08
N GLU A 44 3.45 16.50 5.34
CA GLU A 44 2.24 17.33 5.30
C GLU A 44 1.52 17.41 6.65
N ARG A 45 1.54 16.33 7.43
CA ARG A 45 0.79 16.22 8.69
C ARG A 45 1.63 16.50 9.94
N ARG A 46 2.94 16.70 9.80
CA ARG A 46 3.90 16.84 10.91
C ARG A 46 3.47 17.83 11.98
N ASP A 47 2.95 18.99 11.56
CA ASP A 47 2.53 20.07 12.45
C ASP A 47 1.01 20.19 12.56
N SER A 48 0.27 19.25 11.97
CA SER A 48 -1.18 19.19 12.09
C SER A 48 -1.59 18.66 13.46
N GLN A 49 -2.65 19.22 14.03
CA GLN A 49 -3.22 18.66 15.25
C GLN A 49 -3.82 17.28 14.96
N SER A 50 -3.47 16.27 15.76
CA SER A 50 -4.09 14.96 15.64
C SER A 50 -5.58 15.07 15.98
N THR A 51 -6.41 14.36 15.23
CA THR A 51 -7.85 14.27 15.49
C THR A 51 -8.22 13.12 16.44
N GLY A 52 -7.25 12.28 16.81
CA GLY A 52 -7.41 11.17 17.74
C GLY A 52 -6.20 11.05 18.67
N ILE A 53 -6.37 10.31 19.77
CA ILE A 53 -5.30 10.01 20.74
C ILE A 53 -4.65 8.65 20.41
N LEU A 54 -3.38 8.49 20.78
CA LEU A 54 -2.59 7.30 20.47
C LEU A 54 -3.28 5.99 20.92
N ASP A 55 -3.92 6.00 22.09
CA ASP A 55 -4.56 4.80 22.64
C ASP A 55 -5.78 4.35 21.81
N GLU A 56 -6.56 5.30 21.26
CA GLU A 56 -7.68 4.98 20.36
C GLU A 56 -7.19 4.34 19.06
N LEU A 57 -6.04 4.79 18.55
CA LEU A 57 -5.43 4.22 17.34
C LEU A 57 -4.91 2.80 17.60
N LEU A 58 -4.29 2.57 18.75
CA LEU A 58 -3.80 1.24 19.14
C LEU A 58 -4.96 0.27 19.35
N ASP A 59 -6.01 0.68 20.06
CA ASP A 59 -7.20 -0.14 20.28
C ASP A 59 -7.87 -0.55 18.96
N ALA A 60 -7.94 0.36 17.98
CA ALA A 60 -8.51 0.08 16.66
C ALA A 60 -7.73 -1.01 15.88
N GLU A 61 -6.42 -1.09 16.08
CA GLU A 61 -5.54 -2.10 15.50
C GLU A 61 -5.41 -3.36 16.38
N GLY A 62 -6.13 -3.42 17.52
CA GLY A 62 -6.05 -4.52 18.47
C GLY A 62 -4.71 -4.60 19.21
N LEU A 63 -4.02 -3.47 19.34
CA LEU A 63 -2.72 -3.32 19.98
C LEU A 63 -2.84 -2.54 21.29
N CYS A 64 -1.82 -2.65 22.14
CA CYS A 64 -1.63 -1.81 23.31
C CYS A 64 -0.23 -1.18 23.28
N ARG A 65 0.02 -0.19 24.16
CA ARG A 65 1.33 0.49 24.20
C ARG A 65 2.50 -0.45 24.45
N ALA A 66 2.29 -1.55 25.18
CA ALA A 66 3.33 -2.54 25.45
C ALA A 66 3.81 -3.25 24.18
N ASP A 67 2.98 -3.31 23.13
CA ASP A 67 3.34 -3.91 21.84
C ASP A 67 4.26 -3.01 21.00
N LEU A 68 4.42 -1.74 21.36
CA LEU A 68 5.30 -0.80 20.66
C LEU A 68 6.75 -0.81 21.16
N GLU A 69 7.02 -1.38 22.34
CA GLU A 69 8.32 -1.31 23.02
C GLU A 69 9.23 -2.53 22.74
N SER A 70 8.83 -3.43 21.85
CA SER A 70 9.57 -4.66 21.46
C SER A 70 10.40 -4.49 20.20
#